data_AF-A0A850EE79-F1
#
_entry.id   AF-A0A850EE79-F1
#
_cell.length_a   1.000
_cell.length_b   1.000
_cell.length_c   1.000
_cell.angle_alpha   90.00
_cell.angle_beta   90.00
_cell.angle_gamma   90.00
#
_symmetry.space_group_name_H-M   'P 1'
#
loop_
_entity.id
_entity.type
_entity.pdbx_description
1 polymer ?
#
loop_
_entity_poly.entity_id
_entity_poly.type
_entity_poly.pdbx_seq_one_letter_code
_entity_poly.pdbx_strand_id
1 'polypeptide(L)'
;MDYIILDIEFNGRKFASEHPMEVIEIGAVRLDSSLQYKDEFSSLIKPIYFSTLNSFIKKKTGIPQEDIDVAARFPKVITAFREWLDQSTDGVLLLTWGGEDMKRIIQDIRMHKMDDAYWMAATYFDLLKGVLRARGLSNDISVEGAMALLELEATGSAHRALDDARMTSEIFRAIFSELDLERAQHYVDTFSNARERKTVKIAIKAMTSQKVVPTWELVEEHYFSDKNTLADPRKLAELKAFFEAQVGNTKK
;
A
#
# COMPACT_ATOMS: atom_id res chain seq x y z
N MET A 1 -22.90 -4.15 -3.39
CA MET A 1 -21.47 -3.97 -3.07
C MET A 1 -21.00 -2.75 -3.83
N ASP A 2 -20.39 -1.78 -3.17
CA ASP A 2 -19.76 -0.63 -3.83
C ASP A 2 -18.24 -0.85 -3.97
N TYR A 3 -17.65 -0.34 -5.06
CA TYR A 3 -16.21 -0.36 -5.29
C TYR A 3 -15.63 1.01 -4.95
N ILE A 4 -14.63 1.03 -4.07
CA ILE A 4 -14.01 2.26 -3.58
C ILE A 4 -12.58 2.30 -4.06
N ILE A 5 -12.31 3.13 -5.05
CA ILE A 5 -10.95 3.37 -5.53
C ILE A 5 -10.33 4.40 -4.61
N LEU A 6 -9.27 4.02 -3.92
CA LEU A 6 -8.60 4.80 -2.89
C LEU A 6 -7.17 5.08 -3.31
N ASP A 7 -6.78 6.34 -3.16
CA ASP A 7 -5.39 6.78 -3.24
C ASP A 7 -5.10 7.75 -2.07
N ILE A 8 -3.85 7.81 -1.65
CA ILE A 8 -3.41 8.73 -0.60
C ILE A 8 -2.07 9.37 -0.97
N GLU A 9 -1.87 10.58 -0.47
CA GLU A 9 -0.54 11.18 -0.43
C GLU A 9 -0.06 11.24 1.01
N PHE A 10 1.26 11.10 1.22
CA PHE A 10 1.87 11.16 2.54
C PHE A 10 3.15 12.00 2.53
N ASN A 11 3.40 12.71 3.62
CA ASN A 11 4.59 13.56 3.73
C ASN A 11 5.85 12.72 3.95
N GLY A 12 6.95 13.19 3.37
CA GLY A 12 8.25 12.55 3.53
C GLY A 12 8.85 12.80 4.91
N ARG A 13 9.48 11.77 5.50
CA ARG A 13 10.27 11.93 6.73
C ARG A 13 11.47 12.85 6.48
N LYS A 14 11.85 13.62 7.50
CA LYS A 14 13.20 14.22 7.54
C LYS A 14 14.24 13.11 7.67
N PHE A 15 15.42 13.31 7.07
CA PHE A 15 16.52 12.36 7.11
C PHE A 15 16.85 11.95 8.56
N ALA A 16 17.03 10.64 8.79
CA ALA A 16 17.33 10.05 10.09
C ALA A 16 16.29 10.28 11.21
N SER A 17 15.04 10.60 10.86
CA SER A 17 13.97 10.71 11.85
C SER A 17 13.29 9.38 12.12
N GLU A 18 13.12 9.07 13.41
CA GLU A 18 12.36 7.91 13.90
C GLU A 18 10.85 8.08 13.72
N HIS A 19 10.37 9.31 13.52
CA HIS A 19 8.93 9.58 13.34
C HIS A 19 8.41 9.01 12.01
N PRO A 20 7.15 8.54 11.98
CA PRO A 20 6.54 7.97 10.79
C PRO A 20 6.28 8.98 9.66
N MET A 21 6.06 8.48 8.45
CA MET A 21 5.44 9.30 7.40
C MET A 21 3.96 9.38 7.71
N GLU A 22 3.36 10.55 7.52
CA GLU A 22 1.97 10.84 7.88
C GLU A 22 1.17 11.10 6.60
N VAL A 23 -0.05 10.61 6.53
CA VAL A 23 -0.98 10.86 5.43
C VAL A 23 -1.34 12.35 5.41
N ILE A 24 -1.30 12.96 4.22
CA ILE A 24 -1.59 14.39 4.00
C ILE A 24 -2.75 14.64 3.05
N GLU A 25 -3.18 13.63 2.28
CA GLU A 25 -4.38 13.70 1.44
C GLU A 25 -5.00 12.31 1.34
N ILE A 26 -6.33 12.23 1.38
CA ILE A 26 -7.09 11.05 0.98
C ILE A 26 -7.96 11.45 -0.20
N GLY A 27 -7.89 10.68 -1.29
CA GLY A 27 -8.77 10.78 -2.43
C GLY A 27 -9.44 9.43 -2.69
N ALA A 28 -10.75 9.45 -2.94
CA ALA A 28 -11.46 8.24 -3.30
C ALA A 28 -12.62 8.48 -4.27
N VAL A 29 -12.84 7.50 -5.15
CA VAL A 29 -13.99 7.43 -6.06
C VAL A 29 -14.84 6.23 -5.68
N ARG A 30 -16.16 6.44 -5.61
CA ARG A 30 -17.14 5.36 -5.40
C ARG A 30 -17.82 5.01 -6.70
N LEU A 31 -17.78 3.72 -7.03
CA LEU A 31 -18.61 3.12 -8.07
C LEU A 31 -19.64 2.17 -7.45
N ASP A 32 -20.83 2.10 -8.06
CA ASP A 32 -21.80 1.06 -7.73
C ASP A 32 -21.40 -0.31 -8.33
N SER A 33 -22.22 -1.33 -8.07
CA SER A 33 -22.03 -2.68 -8.61
C SER A 33 -22.09 -2.75 -10.15
N SER A 34 -22.64 -1.74 -10.81
CA SER A 34 -22.72 -1.59 -12.26
C SER A 34 -21.61 -0.68 -12.81
N LEU A 35 -20.58 -0.41 -12.01
CA LEU A 35 -19.42 0.42 -12.35
C LEU A 35 -19.80 1.87 -12.73
N GLN A 36 -20.97 2.32 -12.29
CA GLN A 36 -21.39 3.70 -12.45
C GLN A 36 -20.87 4.52 -11.29
N TYR A 37 -20.39 5.71 -11.61
CA TYR A 37 -19.93 6.67 -10.63
C TYR A 37 -21.09 7.09 -9.71
N LYS A 38 -20.85 7.05 -8.39
CA LYS A 38 -21.82 7.49 -7.37
C LYS A 38 -21.37 8.77 -6.67
N ASP A 39 -20.12 8.82 -6.23
CA ASP A 39 -19.65 9.86 -5.33
C ASP A 39 -18.11 9.91 -5.25
N GLU A 40 -17.59 10.97 -4.64
CA GLU A 40 -16.17 11.17 -4.38
C GLU A 40 -15.91 11.64 -2.95
N PHE A 41 -14.75 11.26 -2.43
CA PHE A 41 -14.22 11.79 -1.18
C PHE A 41 -12.85 12.42 -1.44
N SER A 42 -12.65 13.65 -0.96
CA SER A 42 -11.32 14.28 -0.96
C SER A 42 -11.12 15.10 0.30
N SER A 43 -9.98 14.91 0.95
CA SER A 43 -9.65 15.67 2.13
C SER A 43 -8.14 15.77 2.33
N LEU A 44 -7.67 16.99 2.56
CA LEU A 44 -6.32 17.24 3.05
C LEU A 44 -6.24 16.98 4.55
N ILE A 45 -5.05 16.57 4.99
CA ILE A 45 -4.77 16.21 6.38
C ILE A 45 -3.56 17.00 6.88
N LYS A 46 -3.70 17.60 8.05
CA LYS A 46 -2.60 18.28 8.75
C LYS A 46 -1.76 17.29 9.58
N PRO A 47 -0.49 17.04 9.21
CA PRO A 47 0.41 16.16 9.97
C PRO A 47 0.86 16.79 11.30
N ILE A 48 1.24 15.95 12.27
CA ILE A 48 1.71 16.35 13.60
C ILE A 48 3.24 16.47 13.66
N TYR A 49 3.96 15.46 13.16
CA TYR A 49 5.42 15.41 13.29
C TYR A 49 6.12 16.23 12.21
N PHE A 50 5.61 16.18 10.99
CA PHE A 50 6.16 16.91 9.84
C PHE A 50 5.12 17.87 9.26
N SER A 51 4.75 18.90 10.05
CA SER A 51 3.74 19.91 9.67
C SER A 51 4.06 20.68 8.38
N THR A 52 5.35 20.81 8.05
CA THR A 52 5.81 21.40 6.78
C THR A 52 6.04 20.31 5.75
N LEU A 53 5.41 20.46 4.58
CA LEU A 53 5.59 19.56 3.46
C LEU A 53 7.06 19.53 3.02
N ASN A 54 7.57 18.32 2.79
CA ASN A 54 8.85 18.14 2.13
C ASN A 54 8.80 18.80 0.74
N SER A 55 9.85 19.51 0.34
CA SER A 55 9.89 20.24 -0.95
C SER A 55 9.66 19.33 -2.17
N PHE A 56 10.14 18.09 -2.11
CA PHE A 56 9.88 17.08 -3.14
C PHE A 56 8.39 16.73 -3.21
N ILE A 57 7.75 16.47 -2.06
CA ILE A 57 6.32 16.13 -1.98
C ILE A 57 5.45 17.31 -2.39
N LYS A 58 5.78 18.52 -1.94
CA LYS A 58 5.10 19.76 -2.37
C LYS A 58 5.17 19.96 -3.89
N LYS A 59 6.33 19.72 -4.49
CA LYS A 59 6.51 19.84 -5.95
C LYS A 59 5.75 18.73 -6.70
N LYS A 60 5.79 17.50 -6.17
CA LYS A 60 5.18 16.32 -6.78
C LYS A 60 3.66 16.43 -6.78
N THR A 61 3.07 16.77 -5.63
CA THR A 61 1.61 16.84 -5.43
C THR A 61 1.02 18.18 -5.83
N GLY A 62 1.81 19.25 -5.85
CA GLY A 62 1.31 20.60 -6.06
C GLY A 62 0.48 21.16 -4.90
N ILE A 63 0.39 20.46 -3.76
CA ILE A 63 -0.40 20.89 -2.61
C ILE A 63 0.25 22.14 -1.97
N PRO A 64 -0.47 23.26 -1.87
CA PRO A 64 0.01 24.44 -1.15
C PRO A 64 0.19 24.17 0.35
N GLN A 65 1.17 24.83 0.98
CA GLN A 65 1.44 24.59 2.41
C GLN A 65 0.30 25.17 3.26
N GLU A 66 -0.22 26.31 2.84
CA GLU A 66 -1.34 27.02 3.43
C GLU A 66 -2.59 26.14 3.54
N ASP A 67 -2.84 25.25 2.58
CA ASP A 67 -3.98 24.34 2.59
C ASP A 67 -3.80 23.24 3.63
N ILE A 68 -2.58 22.71 3.78
CA ILE A 68 -2.24 21.75 4.86
C ILE A 68 -2.32 22.40 6.23
N ASP A 69 -1.92 23.67 6.34
CA ASP A 69 -1.90 24.38 7.63
C ASP A 69 -3.30 24.58 8.22
N VAL A 70 -4.33 24.71 7.38
CA VAL A 70 -5.73 24.85 7.78
C VAL A 70 -6.53 23.54 7.74
N ALA A 71 -5.95 22.46 7.19
CA ALA A 71 -6.59 21.17 7.07
C ALA A 71 -6.94 20.54 8.44
N ALA A 72 -7.94 19.65 8.42
CA ALA A 72 -8.28 18.84 9.58
C ALA A 72 -7.15 17.84 9.89
N ARG A 73 -7.06 17.40 11.14
CA ARG A 73 -6.11 16.33 11.53
C ARG A 73 -6.65 14.96 11.15
N PHE A 74 -5.73 14.01 11.00
CA PHE A 74 -6.01 12.64 10.57
C PHE A 74 -7.21 11.99 11.29
N PRO A 75 -7.36 12.04 12.65
CA PRO A 75 -8.50 11.40 13.31
C PRO A 75 -9.88 11.88 12.83
N LYS A 76 -10.00 13.17 12.50
CA LYS A 76 -11.25 13.73 11.99
C LYS A 76 -11.49 13.27 10.55
N VAL A 77 -10.46 13.31 9.72
CA VAL A 77 -10.57 12.96 8.29
C VAL A 77 -10.84 11.46 8.11
N ILE A 78 -10.12 10.59 8.81
CA ILE A 78 -10.31 9.14 8.69
C ILE A 78 -11.67 8.70 9.22
N THR A 79 -12.20 9.38 10.25
CA THR A 79 -13.56 9.15 10.76
C THR A 79 -14.59 9.55 9.72
N ALA A 80 -14.47 10.74 9.13
CA ALA A 80 -15.36 11.18 8.05
C ALA A 80 -15.27 10.28 6.81
N PHE A 81 -14.07 9.78 6.48
CA PHE A 81 -13.90 8.82 5.39
C PHE A 81 -14.59 7.50 5.70
N ARG A 82 -14.47 6.98 6.93
CA ARG A 82 -15.21 5.79 7.35
C ARG A 82 -16.72 6.01 7.31
N GLU A 83 -17.22 7.12 7.83
CA GLU A 83 -18.66 7.47 7.76
C GLU A 83 -19.14 7.54 6.32
N TRP A 84 -18.31 8.06 5.42
CA TRP A 84 -18.58 8.02 3.99
C TRP A 84 -18.67 6.57 3.51
N LEU A 85 -17.70 5.68 3.77
CA LEU A 85 -17.73 4.26 3.40
C LEU A 85 -18.99 3.54 3.93
N ASP A 86 -19.38 3.82 5.18
CA ASP A 86 -20.53 3.22 5.87
C ASP A 86 -21.89 3.58 5.24
N GLN A 87 -21.92 4.49 4.26
CA GLN A 87 -23.12 4.76 3.44
C GLN A 87 -23.50 3.59 2.52
N SER A 88 -22.58 2.65 2.25
CA SER A 88 -22.89 1.48 1.44
C SER A 88 -23.68 0.43 2.24
N THR A 89 -24.83 0.01 1.71
CA THR A 89 -25.69 -0.99 2.38
C THR A 89 -25.25 -2.43 2.17
N ASP A 90 -24.46 -2.66 1.13
CA ASP A 90 -24.16 -4.01 0.60
C ASP A 90 -22.66 -4.34 0.70
N GLY A 91 -21.95 -3.64 1.59
CA GLY A 91 -20.50 -3.74 1.77
C GLY A 91 -19.67 -2.96 0.74
N VAL A 92 -18.38 -2.83 1.05
CA VAL A 92 -17.39 -2.14 0.21
C VAL A 92 -16.21 -3.05 -0.12
N LEU A 93 -15.67 -2.92 -1.34
CA LEU A 93 -14.34 -3.42 -1.70
C LEU A 93 -13.44 -2.22 -1.96
N LEU A 94 -12.37 -2.07 -1.16
CA LEU A 94 -11.35 -1.06 -1.43
C LEU A 94 -10.46 -1.51 -2.59
N LEU A 95 -10.09 -0.60 -3.48
CA LEU A 95 -9.13 -0.82 -4.55
C LEU A 95 -8.05 0.23 -4.46
N THR A 96 -6.79 -0.22 -4.50
CA THR A 96 -5.63 0.67 -4.43
C THR A 96 -4.70 0.38 -5.60
N TRP A 97 -3.87 1.34 -6.00
CA TRP A 97 -2.83 1.10 -7.03
C TRP A 97 -1.66 0.26 -6.51
N GLY A 98 -1.63 -0.04 -5.21
CA GLY A 98 -0.71 -0.99 -4.59
C GLY A 98 -1.00 -1.17 -3.11
N GLY A 99 -0.26 -2.06 -2.45
CA GLY A 99 -0.48 -2.35 -1.02
C GLY A 99 -0.01 -1.26 -0.02
N GLU A 100 0.59 -0.16 -0.46
CA GLU A 100 1.20 0.81 0.45
C GLU A 100 0.14 1.71 1.13
N ASP A 101 -0.97 2.01 0.48
CA ASP A 101 -1.99 2.94 1.01
C ASP A 101 -2.65 2.41 2.29
N MET A 102 -3.09 1.14 2.25
CA MET A 102 -3.65 0.45 3.41
C MET A 102 -2.68 0.42 4.58
N LYS A 103 -1.40 0.12 4.31
CA LYS A 103 -0.34 0.12 5.31
C LYS A 103 -0.18 1.49 5.96
N ARG A 104 -0.19 2.57 5.17
CA ARG A 104 0.00 3.95 5.66
C ARG A 104 -1.17 4.40 6.51
N ILE A 105 -2.40 4.13 6.07
CA ILE A 105 -3.61 4.42 6.85
C ILE A 105 -3.56 3.71 8.21
N ILE A 106 -3.27 2.40 8.24
CA ILE A 106 -3.20 1.62 9.47
C ILE A 106 -2.07 2.12 10.39
N GLN A 107 -0.92 2.50 9.82
CA GLN A 107 0.18 3.09 10.59
C GLN A 107 -0.22 4.42 11.24
N ASP A 108 -0.92 5.31 10.52
CA ASP A 108 -1.39 6.59 11.06
C ASP A 108 -2.47 6.39 12.13
N ILE A 109 -3.41 5.47 11.93
CA ILE A 109 -4.42 5.12 12.95
C ILE A 109 -3.74 4.71 14.26
N ARG A 110 -2.77 3.80 14.19
CA ARG A 110 -2.02 3.33 15.36
C ARG A 110 -1.18 4.44 15.98
N MET A 111 -0.54 5.27 15.17
CA MET A 111 0.21 6.45 15.62
C MET A 111 -0.69 7.42 16.41
N HIS A 112 -1.92 7.62 15.94
CA HIS A 112 -2.95 8.42 16.60
C HIS A 112 -3.66 7.70 17.76
N LYS A 113 -3.27 6.46 18.08
CA LYS A 113 -3.85 5.62 19.14
C LYS A 113 -5.35 5.38 18.96
N MET A 114 -5.78 5.26 17.71
CA MET A 114 -7.14 4.92 17.34
C MET A 114 -7.30 3.40 17.18
N ASP A 115 -8.54 2.91 17.23
CA ASP A 115 -8.86 1.50 16.96
C ASP A 115 -8.67 1.19 15.47
N ASP A 116 -7.85 0.18 15.17
CA ASP A 116 -7.51 -0.25 13.82
C ASP A 116 -8.31 -1.47 13.35
N ALA A 117 -9.20 -2.03 14.18
CA ALA A 117 -9.92 -3.27 13.88
C ALA A 117 -10.68 -3.22 12.54
N TYR A 118 -11.37 -2.11 12.25
CA TYR A 118 -12.07 -1.92 10.97
C TYR A 118 -11.12 -2.03 9.78
N TRP A 119 -9.98 -1.35 9.84
CA TRP A 119 -9.03 -1.26 8.73
C TRP A 119 -8.20 -2.54 8.57
N MET A 120 -7.94 -3.25 9.67
CA MET A 120 -7.35 -4.59 9.65
C MET A 120 -8.30 -5.62 9.03
N ALA A 121 -9.61 -5.49 9.26
CA ALA A 121 -10.64 -6.36 8.70
C ALA A 121 -11.08 -5.95 7.28
N ALA A 122 -10.75 -4.73 6.84
CA ALA A 122 -11.13 -4.23 5.53
C ALA A 122 -10.53 -5.10 4.41
N THR A 123 -11.37 -5.48 3.47
CA THR A 123 -10.96 -6.20 2.26
C THR A 123 -10.51 -5.17 1.22
N TYR A 124 -9.32 -5.37 0.66
CA TYR A 124 -8.82 -4.55 -0.44
C TYR A 124 -8.26 -5.37 -1.59
N PHE A 125 -8.30 -4.80 -2.79
CA PHE A 125 -7.77 -5.37 -4.01
C PHE A 125 -6.62 -4.51 -4.55
N ASP A 126 -5.46 -5.12 -4.76
CA ASP A 126 -4.31 -4.48 -5.41
C ASP A 126 -4.53 -4.48 -6.93
N LEU A 127 -4.98 -3.34 -7.46
CA LEU A 127 -5.36 -3.21 -8.86
C LEU A 127 -4.15 -3.34 -9.79
N LEU A 128 -2.99 -2.82 -9.39
CA LEU A 128 -1.76 -2.98 -10.15
C LEU A 128 -1.47 -4.47 -10.40
N LYS A 129 -1.54 -5.31 -9.35
CA LYS A 129 -1.34 -6.77 -9.56
C LYS A 129 -2.43 -7.38 -10.44
N GLY A 130 -3.65 -6.86 -10.40
CA GLY A 130 -4.72 -7.21 -11.35
C GLY A 130 -4.33 -6.92 -12.80
N VAL A 131 -3.91 -5.69 -13.07
CA VAL A 131 -3.45 -5.23 -14.39
C VAL A 131 -2.29 -6.07 -14.91
N LEU A 132 -1.26 -6.30 -14.07
CA LEU A 132 -0.10 -7.09 -14.47
C LEU A 132 -0.48 -8.51 -14.90
N ARG A 133 -1.44 -9.15 -14.22
CA ARG A 133 -1.93 -10.48 -14.60
C ARG A 133 -2.74 -10.43 -15.89
N ALA A 134 -3.71 -9.51 -15.98
CA ALA A 134 -4.56 -9.36 -17.16
C ALA A 134 -3.78 -9.03 -18.44
N ARG A 135 -2.58 -8.44 -18.30
CA ARG A 135 -1.73 -8.02 -19.42
C ARG A 135 -0.43 -8.84 -19.56
N GLY A 136 -0.21 -9.84 -18.71
CA GLY A 136 1.00 -10.69 -18.74
C GLY A 136 2.30 -9.94 -18.49
N LEU A 137 2.28 -8.88 -17.67
CA LEU A 137 3.43 -8.03 -17.38
C LEU A 137 4.19 -8.50 -16.13
N SER A 138 5.52 -8.39 -16.18
CA SER A 138 6.40 -8.79 -15.07
C SER A 138 6.86 -7.64 -14.18
N ASN A 139 6.79 -6.41 -14.67
CA ASN A 139 7.28 -5.22 -13.98
C ASN A 139 6.10 -4.32 -13.60
N ASP A 140 6.18 -3.73 -12.41
CA ASP A 140 5.21 -2.75 -11.94
C ASP A 140 5.17 -1.53 -12.88
N ILE A 141 3.98 -0.99 -13.11
CA ILE A 141 3.72 0.19 -13.93
C ILE A 141 3.00 1.25 -13.08
N SER A 142 3.18 2.54 -13.40
CA SER A 142 2.43 3.61 -12.74
C SER A 142 0.98 3.66 -13.24
N VAL A 143 0.13 4.44 -12.55
CA VAL A 143 -1.25 4.71 -12.99
C VAL A 143 -1.24 5.25 -14.42
N GLU A 144 -0.39 6.25 -14.71
CA GLU A 144 -0.27 6.83 -16.05
C GLU A 144 0.25 5.83 -17.08
N GLY A 145 1.19 4.97 -16.67
CA GLY A 145 1.67 3.87 -17.51
C GLY A 145 0.56 2.88 -17.89
N ALA A 146 -0.36 2.60 -16.96
CA ALA A 146 -1.51 1.76 -17.22
C ALA A 146 -2.60 2.47 -18.03
N MET A 147 -2.85 3.77 -17.81
CA MET A 147 -3.72 4.57 -18.66
C MET A 147 -3.25 4.51 -20.12
N ALA A 148 -1.95 4.74 -20.35
CA ALA A 148 -1.36 4.65 -21.68
C ALA A 148 -1.44 3.24 -22.28
N LEU A 149 -1.20 2.19 -21.48
CA LEU A 149 -1.32 0.79 -21.90
C LEU A 149 -2.74 0.44 -22.35
N LEU A 150 -3.75 1.05 -21.75
CA LEU A 150 -5.17 0.81 -22.04
C LEU A 150 -5.76 1.83 -23.02
N GLU A 151 -4.93 2.71 -23.58
CA GLU A 151 -5.36 3.79 -24.49
C GLU A 151 -6.42 4.72 -23.85
N LEU A 152 -6.33 4.92 -22.53
CA LEU A 152 -7.19 5.81 -21.77
C LEU A 152 -6.57 7.20 -21.66
N GLU A 153 -7.41 8.23 -21.72
CA GLU A 153 -6.97 9.61 -21.54
C GLU A 153 -6.71 9.91 -20.06
N ALA A 154 -5.46 10.27 -19.73
CA ALA A 154 -5.14 10.77 -18.40
C ALA A 154 -5.76 12.16 -18.21
N THR A 155 -6.58 12.32 -17.19
CA THR A 155 -7.23 13.59 -16.84
C THR A 155 -6.84 14.00 -15.42
N GLY A 156 -6.68 15.30 -15.19
CA GLY A 156 -6.36 15.84 -13.87
C GLY A 156 -4.87 16.06 -13.64
N SER A 157 -4.49 16.31 -12.39
CA SER A 157 -3.10 16.48 -11.97
C SER A 157 -2.57 15.20 -11.37
N ALA A 158 -1.53 14.62 -11.96
CA ALA A 158 -0.81 13.50 -11.37
C ALA A 158 -0.39 13.83 -9.93
N HIS A 159 -0.46 12.84 -9.03
CA HIS A 159 -0.10 12.96 -7.62
C HIS A 159 -0.98 13.91 -6.80
N ARG A 160 -2.21 14.12 -7.26
CA ARG A 160 -3.32 14.54 -6.41
C ARG A 160 -4.17 13.31 -6.14
N ALA A 161 -4.38 12.99 -4.87
CA ALA A 161 -4.96 11.69 -4.52
C ALA A 161 -6.33 11.45 -5.18
N LEU A 162 -7.16 12.49 -5.30
CA LEU A 162 -8.46 12.36 -5.97
C LEU A 162 -8.33 12.12 -7.48
N ASP A 163 -7.39 12.79 -8.15
CA ASP A 163 -7.20 12.63 -9.59
C ASP A 163 -6.57 11.27 -9.90
N ASP A 164 -5.62 10.81 -9.08
CA ASP A 164 -5.05 9.46 -9.17
C ASP A 164 -6.13 8.39 -8.91
N ALA A 165 -7.05 8.62 -7.96
CA ALA A 165 -8.20 7.74 -7.75
C ALA A 165 -9.18 7.73 -8.94
N ARG A 166 -9.42 8.86 -9.60
CA ARG A 166 -10.24 8.94 -10.83
C ARG A 166 -9.61 8.16 -11.98
N MET A 167 -8.33 8.39 -12.28
CA MET A 167 -7.62 7.64 -13.32
C MET A 167 -7.61 6.14 -13.00
N THR A 168 -7.35 5.79 -11.74
CA THR A 168 -7.40 4.39 -11.27
C THR A 168 -8.79 3.78 -11.43
N SER A 169 -9.86 4.56 -11.25
CA SER A 169 -11.23 4.09 -11.49
C SER A 169 -11.51 3.80 -12.96
N GLU A 170 -10.98 4.59 -13.90
CA GLU A 170 -11.12 4.32 -15.33
C GLU A 170 -10.36 3.06 -15.74
N ILE A 171 -9.17 2.83 -15.18
CA ILE A 171 -8.42 1.58 -15.36
C ILE A 171 -9.25 0.40 -14.86
N PHE A 172 -9.77 0.49 -13.62
CA PHE A 172 -10.58 -0.57 -13.02
C PHE A 172 -11.80 -0.89 -13.88
N ARG A 173 -12.54 0.12 -14.33
CA ARG A 173 -13.72 -0.03 -15.20
C ARG A 173 -13.36 -0.69 -16.53
N ALA A 174 -12.25 -0.31 -17.14
CA ALA A 174 -11.81 -0.82 -18.43
C ALA A 174 -11.44 -2.32 -18.41
N ILE A 175 -10.90 -2.82 -17.28
CA ILE A 175 -10.43 -4.21 -17.19
C ILE A 175 -11.27 -5.09 -16.26
N PHE A 176 -12.40 -4.59 -15.76
CA PHE A 176 -13.20 -5.24 -14.70
C PHE A 176 -13.48 -6.72 -15.00
N SER A 177 -13.88 -7.05 -16.22
CA SER A 177 -14.21 -8.43 -16.64
C SER A 177 -13.00 -9.38 -16.69
N GLU A 178 -11.78 -8.85 -16.63
CA GLU A 178 -10.53 -9.60 -16.68
C GLU A 178 -9.93 -9.80 -15.27
N LEU A 179 -10.52 -9.17 -14.26
CA LEU A 179 -10.04 -9.21 -12.88
C LEU A 179 -10.60 -10.42 -12.13
N ASP A 180 -9.70 -11.11 -11.44
CA ASP A 180 -10.02 -12.14 -10.45
C ASP A 180 -10.11 -11.47 -9.06
N LEU A 181 -11.30 -10.95 -8.72
CA LEU A 181 -11.55 -10.23 -7.47
C LEU A 181 -11.53 -11.13 -6.22
N GLU A 182 -11.54 -12.47 -6.37
CA GLU A 182 -11.34 -13.39 -5.24
C GLU A 182 -9.94 -13.28 -4.63
N ARG A 183 -9.01 -12.63 -5.36
CA ARG A 183 -7.67 -12.27 -4.86
C ARG A 183 -7.65 -11.04 -3.97
N ALA A 184 -8.81 -10.48 -3.64
CA ALA A 184 -8.89 -9.47 -2.61
C ALA A 184 -8.34 -10.04 -1.29
N GLN A 185 -7.71 -9.18 -0.52
CA GLN A 185 -6.91 -9.55 0.64
C GLN A 185 -7.18 -8.61 1.81
N HIS A 186 -6.65 -8.97 2.97
CA HIS A 186 -6.65 -8.13 4.16
C HIS A 186 -5.22 -7.65 4.43
N TYR A 187 -5.10 -6.49 5.09
CA TYR A 187 -3.78 -6.04 5.51
C TYR A 187 -3.21 -7.01 6.54
N VAL A 188 -1.96 -7.41 6.34
CA VAL A 188 -1.22 -8.26 7.27
C VAL A 188 0.04 -7.53 7.69
N ASP A 189 0.25 -7.44 9.00
CA ASP A 189 1.47 -6.86 9.55
C ASP A 189 2.70 -7.59 9.02
N THR A 190 3.65 -6.80 8.53
CA THR A 190 4.95 -7.30 8.07
C THR A 190 6.02 -6.80 9.04
N PHE A 191 6.67 -7.71 9.73
CA PHE A 191 7.72 -7.45 10.71
C PHE A 191 9.11 -7.54 10.11
N SER A 192 9.28 -8.31 9.03
CA SER A 192 10.53 -8.33 8.28
C SER A 192 10.60 -7.19 7.26
N ASN A 193 11.80 -6.72 6.95
CA ASN A 193 12.02 -5.73 5.90
C ASN A 193 12.59 -6.35 4.61
N ALA A 194 12.55 -5.58 3.52
CA ALA A 194 13.01 -6.05 2.21
C ALA A 194 14.50 -6.46 2.19
N ARG A 195 15.34 -5.78 2.99
CA ARG A 195 16.76 -6.12 3.12
C ARG A 195 16.94 -7.47 3.80
N GLU A 196 16.24 -7.72 4.90
CA GLU A 196 16.28 -9.00 5.63
C GLU A 196 15.79 -10.15 4.72
N ARG A 197 14.66 -9.99 4.03
CA ARG A 197 14.18 -10.98 3.05
C ARG A 197 15.16 -11.21 1.90
N LYS A 198 15.82 -10.14 1.43
CA LYS A 198 16.88 -10.24 0.41
C LYS A 198 18.09 -11.00 0.95
N THR A 199 18.49 -10.77 2.20
CA THR A 199 19.55 -11.52 2.89
C THR A 199 19.24 -13.01 2.90
N VAL A 200 18.02 -13.41 3.26
CA VAL A 200 17.59 -14.83 3.22
C VAL A 200 17.75 -15.42 1.81
N LYS A 201 17.28 -14.73 0.76
CA LYS A 201 17.44 -15.17 -0.63
C LYS A 201 18.90 -15.34 -1.05
N ILE A 202 19.76 -14.40 -0.65
CA ILE A 202 21.21 -14.45 -0.94
C ILE A 202 21.84 -15.64 -0.23
N ALA A 203 21.49 -15.87 1.04
CA ALA A 203 22.02 -16.97 1.83
C ALA A 203 21.67 -18.34 1.22
N ILE A 204 20.39 -18.55 0.87
CA ILE A 204 19.94 -19.77 0.18
C ILE A 204 20.73 -19.98 -1.12
N LYS A 205 20.84 -18.94 -1.97
CA LYS A 205 21.56 -19.04 -3.24
C LYS A 205 23.04 -19.39 -3.05
N ALA A 206 23.70 -18.76 -2.08
CA ALA A 206 25.11 -19.00 -1.77
C ALA A 206 25.35 -20.43 -1.27
N MET A 207 24.55 -20.92 -0.33
CA MET A 207 24.65 -22.29 0.19
C MET A 207 24.42 -23.33 -0.91
N THR A 208 23.36 -23.15 -1.71
CA THR A 208 23.06 -24.05 -2.84
C THR A 208 24.21 -24.07 -3.86
N SER A 209 24.82 -22.91 -4.17
CA SER A 209 25.99 -22.87 -5.08
C SER A 209 27.22 -23.61 -4.54
N GLN A 210 27.35 -23.70 -3.22
CA GLN A 210 28.41 -24.44 -2.52
C GLN A 210 28.03 -25.91 -2.28
N LYS A 211 26.88 -26.37 -2.80
CA LYS A 211 26.32 -27.72 -2.56
C LYS A 211 26.04 -28.01 -1.07
N VAL A 212 25.82 -26.97 -0.27
CA VAL A 212 25.37 -27.08 1.12
C VAL A 212 23.84 -27.01 1.12
N VAL A 213 23.17 -27.94 1.81
CA VAL A 213 21.72 -27.90 2.00
C VAL A 213 21.39 -26.70 2.90
N PRO A 214 20.63 -25.71 2.43
CA PRO A 214 20.27 -24.56 3.27
C PRO A 214 19.40 -25.01 4.44
N THR A 215 19.76 -24.60 5.66
CA THR A 215 18.90 -24.68 6.85
C THR A 215 18.72 -23.29 7.45
N TRP A 216 17.66 -23.08 8.22
CA TRP A 216 17.45 -21.78 8.85
C TRP A 216 18.59 -21.43 9.82
N GLU A 217 19.08 -22.42 10.57
CA GLU A 217 20.15 -22.27 11.55
C GLU A 217 21.43 -21.72 10.91
N LEU A 218 21.81 -22.24 9.73
CA LEU A 218 22.96 -21.75 8.97
C LEU A 218 22.74 -20.32 8.44
N VAL A 219 21.51 -19.98 8.04
CA VAL A 219 21.18 -18.63 7.56
C VAL A 219 21.26 -17.63 8.70
N GLU A 220 20.67 -17.96 9.85
CA GLU A 220 20.71 -17.15 11.06
C GLU A 220 22.16 -16.92 11.52
N GLU A 221 22.94 -17.99 11.65
CA GLU A 221 24.32 -17.93 12.14
C GLU A 221 25.24 -17.08 11.26
N HIS A 222 25.18 -17.27 9.94
CA HIS A 222 26.17 -16.68 9.03
C HIS A 222 25.73 -15.36 8.38
N TYR A 223 24.43 -15.05 8.34
CA TYR A 223 23.90 -13.89 7.62
C TYR A 223 23.15 -12.90 8.52
N PHE A 224 22.83 -13.26 9.77
CA PHE A 224 22.20 -12.37 10.76
C PHE A 224 23.08 -12.25 12.01
N SER A 225 24.24 -11.62 11.86
CA SER A 225 25.25 -11.48 12.93
C SER A 225 24.84 -10.60 14.11
N ASP A 226 23.91 -9.67 13.91
CA ASP A 226 23.34 -8.85 14.99
C ASP A 226 22.12 -9.55 15.59
N LYS A 227 22.29 -10.10 16.80
CA LYS A 227 21.23 -10.79 17.56
C LYS A 227 20.00 -9.91 17.82
N ASN A 228 20.15 -8.59 17.84
CA ASN A 228 19.01 -7.68 17.98
C ASN A 228 18.13 -7.66 16.73
N THR A 229 18.66 -8.01 15.56
CA THR A 229 17.89 -8.03 14.31
C THR A 229 16.72 -9.01 14.38
N LEU A 230 16.91 -10.14 15.06
CA LEU A 230 15.94 -11.23 15.21
C LEU A 230 15.26 -11.27 16.60
N ALA A 231 15.40 -10.21 17.40
CA ALA A 231 14.85 -10.17 18.75
C ALA A 231 13.30 -10.18 18.80
N ASP A 232 12.62 -9.69 17.75
CA ASP A 232 11.16 -9.80 17.66
C ASP A 232 10.75 -11.21 17.21
N PRO A 233 10.05 -11.99 18.05
CA PRO A 233 9.66 -13.37 17.74
C PRO A 233 8.74 -13.46 16.51
N ARG A 234 7.95 -12.41 16.22
CA ARG A 234 7.07 -12.38 15.04
C ARG A 234 7.89 -12.21 13.77
N LYS A 235 8.92 -11.35 13.82
CA LYS A 235 9.88 -11.20 12.71
C LYS A 235 10.62 -12.51 12.46
N LEU A 236 11.10 -13.17 13.52
CA LEU A 236 11.79 -14.45 13.40
C LEU A 236 10.88 -15.50 12.74
N ALA A 237 9.63 -15.62 13.19
CA ALA A 237 8.66 -16.53 12.58
C ALA A 237 8.40 -16.20 11.09
N GLU A 238 8.25 -14.91 10.74
CA GLU A 238 8.03 -14.48 9.36
C GLU A 238 9.22 -14.82 8.45
N LEU A 239 10.46 -14.55 8.90
CA LEU A 239 11.65 -14.87 8.12
C LEU A 239 11.87 -16.38 7.96
N LYS A 240 11.54 -17.19 8.98
CA LYS A 240 11.55 -18.66 8.90
C LYS A 240 10.55 -19.18 7.86
N ALA A 241 9.30 -18.74 7.92
CA ALA A 241 8.29 -19.13 6.94
C ALA A 241 8.68 -18.69 5.51
N PHE A 242 9.26 -17.49 5.38
CA PHE A 242 9.78 -17.01 4.09
C PHE A 242 10.93 -17.88 3.58
N PHE A 243 11.88 -18.27 4.44
CA PHE A 243 12.96 -19.18 4.11
C PHE A 243 12.42 -20.52 3.58
N GLU A 244 11.49 -21.15 4.30
CA GLU A 244 10.88 -22.43 3.91
C GLU A 244 10.23 -22.37 2.53
N ALA A 245 9.47 -21.29 2.26
CA ALA A 245 8.85 -21.07 0.96
C ALA A 245 9.88 -20.91 -0.18
N GLN A 246 11.01 -20.23 0.06
CA GLN A 246 12.07 -20.07 -0.95
C GLN A 246 12.81 -21.38 -1.24
N VAL A 247 13.07 -22.20 -0.22
CA VAL A 247 13.69 -23.52 -0.39
C VAL A 247 12.74 -24.48 -1.11
N GLY A 248 11.43 -24.41 -0.84
CA GLY A 248 10.42 -25.20 -1.54
C GLY A 248 10.37 -24.90 -3.05
N ASN A 249 10.54 -23.63 -3.44
CA ASN A 249 10.53 -23.21 -4.84
C ASN A 249 11.80 -23.56 -5.64
N THR A 250 12.93 -23.82 -4.97
CA THR A 250 14.19 -24.20 -5.64
C THR A 250 14.29 -25.71 -5.96
N LYS A 251 13.32 -26.51 -5.49
CA LYS A 251 13.23 -27.96 -5.75
C LYS A 251 12.34 -28.33 -6.94
N LYS A 252 11.74 -27.35 -7.61
CA LYS A 252 10.99 -27.50 -8.88
C LYS A 252 11.85 -26.99 -10.03
#